data_AF-A0A8H6LXK6-F1
#
_entry.id   AF-A0A8H6LXK6-F1
#
_cell.length_a   1.000
_cell.length_b   1.000
_cell.length_c   1.000
_cell.angle_alpha   90.00
_cell.angle_beta   90.00
_cell.angle_gamma   90.00
#
_symmetry.space_group_name_H-M   'P 1'
#
loop_
_entity.id
_entity.type
_entity.pdbx_description
1 polymer ?
#
loop_
_entity_poly.entity_id
_entity_poly.type
_entity_poly.pdbx_seq_one_letter_code
_entity_poly.pdbx_strand_id
1 'polypeptide(L)'
;MPSDADNEGKGRKGTDVVPVDDGKSWEGPLSQLRAQQALVRSPNLEDPGYARQKANKKLWVRERVALLLDKEIFNEVGSITGQPIYDKATGKLVSFVPANMVTGWGKLDGRKVFITADDFSVRGGHADGGIMNKPIYGEGLARRARVPLIRLLDGSSGGGSVATYLSMGATYIPGMNILSNSLDALSVIPVVSALLGPVVGLAAAKAAISPEYYEIGTSGRSAGQRLSGRPGVRLSTIVRASGFVRLALNPHPRLQNPVLLPLLILFR
;
A
#
# COMPACT_ATOMS: atom_id res chain seq x y z
N MET A 1 -34.26 5.49 11.50
CA MET A 1 -34.46 5.42 10.04
C MET A 1 -35.39 6.54 9.65
N PRO A 2 -34.98 7.49 8.79
CA PRO A 2 -35.91 8.31 8.02
C PRO A 2 -36.24 7.59 6.71
N SER A 3 -37.52 7.65 6.38
CA SER A 3 -38.27 6.90 5.38
C SER A 3 -37.95 7.25 3.94
N ASP A 4 -37.92 6.21 3.10
CA ASP A 4 -37.97 6.26 1.65
C ASP A 4 -39.34 6.80 1.17
N ALA A 5 -39.40 8.08 0.84
CA ALA A 5 -40.40 8.66 -0.04
C ALA A 5 -39.90 10.04 -0.49
N ASP A 6 -40.10 10.35 -1.77
CA ASP A 6 -39.82 11.64 -2.44
C ASP A 6 -38.49 11.76 -3.18
N ASN A 7 -38.26 10.90 -4.19
CA ASN A 7 -37.58 11.34 -5.42
C ASN A 7 -37.89 10.45 -6.64
N GLU A 8 -39.16 10.33 -7.00
CA GLU A 8 -39.52 9.89 -8.35
C GLU A 8 -39.35 11.06 -9.33
N GLY A 9 -38.63 10.84 -10.43
CA GLY A 9 -38.75 11.69 -11.61
C GLY A 9 -37.61 12.68 -11.91
N LYS A 10 -36.34 12.28 -11.84
CA LYS A 10 -35.29 12.85 -12.70
C LYS A 10 -34.43 11.74 -13.29
N GLY A 11 -34.89 11.19 -14.42
CA GLY A 11 -34.07 10.33 -15.26
C GLY A 11 -32.79 11.06 -15.63
N ARG A 12 -31.66 10.64 -15.05
CA ARG A 12 -30.34 10.96 -15.59
C ARG A 12 -30.31 10.35 -16.98
N LYS A 13 -30.49 11.18 -18.02
CA LYS A 13 -30.00 10.87 -19.36
C LYS A 13 -28.48 10.80 -19.25
N GLY A 14 -27.98 9.67 -18.77
CA GLY A 14 -26.62 9.25 -19.08
C GLY A 14 -26.60 9.13 -20.59
N THR A 15 -25.93 10.06 -21.26
CA THR A 15 -25.44 9.78 -22.58
C THR A 15 -24.54 8.56 -22.40
N ASP A 16 -25.05 7.38 -22.72
CA ASP A 16 -24.22 6.22 -23.00
C ASP A 16 -23.40 6.61 -24.22
N VAL A 17 -22.28 7.31 -23.94
CA VAL A 17 -21.24 7.52 -24.93
C VAL A 17 -20.62 6.15 -25.11
N VAL A 18 -21.25 5.33 -25.94
CA VAL A 18 -20.60 4.18 -26.55
C VAL A 18 -19.34 4.77 -27.19
N PRO A 19 -18.14 4.40 -26.72
CA PRO A 19 -16.91 4.93 -27.30
C PRO A 19 -16.93 4.57 -28.79
N VAL A 20 -17.05 5.58 -29.65
CA VAL A 20 -16.94 5.39 -31.09
C VAL A 20 -15.48 5.06 -31.34
N ASP A 21 -15.22 3.86 -31.87
CA ASP A 21 -13.91 3.47 -32.37
C ASP A 21 -13.51 4.50 -33.44
N ASP A 22 -12.46 5.29 -33.17
CA ASP A 22 -11.99 6.35 -34.06
C ASP A 22 -11.23 5.80 -35.28
N GLY A 23 -11.18 4.47 -35.41
CA GLY A 23 -10.55 3.75 -36.51
C GLY A 23 -9.02 3.80 -36.46
N LYS A 24 -8.43 4.30 -35.37
CA LYS A 24 -6.97 4.32 -35.17
C LYS A 24 -6.54 3.11 -34.35
N SER A 25 -5.42 2.51 -34.73
CA SER A 25 -4.85 1.37 -33.99
C SER A 25 -4.53 1.77 -32.54
N TRP A 26 -4.93 0.91 -31.60
CA TRP A 26 -4.59 1.01 -30.18
C TRP A 26 -3.08 0.89 -29.89
N GLU A 27 -2.27 0.52 -30.89
CA GLU A 27 -0.83 0.35 -30.74
C GLU A 27 -0.11 1.57 -30.15
N GLY A 28 -0.46 2.78 -30.60
CA GLY A 28 0.15 4.02 -30.09
C GLY A 28 -0.15 4.24 -28.60
N PRO A 29 -1.43 4.34 -28.21
CA PRO A 29 -1.82 4.46 -26.80
C PRO A 29 -1.29 3.32 -25.91
N LEU A 30 -1.31 2.08 -26.39
CA LEU A 30 -0.78 0.93 -25.65
C LEU A 30 0.74 0.99 -25.49
N SER A 31 1.47 1.43 -26.51
CA SER A 31 2.91 1.70 -26.46
C SER A 31 3.24 2.74 -25.39
N GLN A 32 2.49 3.86 -25.37
CA GLN A 32 2.67 4.91 -24.37
C GLN A 32 2.38 4.41 -22.95
N LEU A 33 1.30 3.65 -22.77
CA LEU A 33 0.95 3.02 -21.49
C LEU A 33 2.07 2.09 -21.02
N ARG A 34 2.58 1.23 -21.90
CA ARG A 34 3.68 0.30 -21.59
C ARG A 34 4.96 1.04 -21.22
N ALA A 35 5.28 2.13 -21.92
CA ALA A 35 6.42 2.98 -21.58
C ALA A 35 6.27 3.60 -20.18
N GLN A 36 5.09 4.12 -19.83
CA GLN A 36 4.81 4.62 -18.48
C GLN A 36 4.92 3.52 -17.42
N GLN A 37 4.36 2.34 -17.69
CA GLN A 37 4.47 1.18 -16.79
C GLN A 37 5.93 0.74 -16.61
N ALA A 38 6.75 0.77 -17.65
CA ALA A 38 8.17 0.43 -17.56
C ALA A 38 8.93 1.42 -16.65
N LEU A 39 8.62 2.72 -16.75
CA LEU A 39 9.20 3.74 -15.86
C LEU A 39 8.81 3.51 -14.38
N VAL A 40 7.55 3.17 -14.12
CA VAL A 40 7.04 2.96 -12.75
C VAL A 40 7.48 1.62 -12.14
N ARG A 41 7.78 0.63 -12.99
CA ARG A 41 8.22 -0.71 -12.56
C ARG A 41 9.73 -0.85 -12.47
N SER A 42 10.47 0.14 -12.95
CA SER A 42 11.93 0.19 -12.83
C SER A 42 12.32 1.10 -11.67
N PRO A 43 13.22 0.66 -10.77
CA PRO A 43 13.69 1.54 -9.72
C PRO A 43 14.55 2.65 -10.31
N ASN A 44 14.32 3.90 -9.89
CA ASN A 44 15.25 4.98 -10.17
C ASN A 44 16.45 4.86 -9.22
N LEU A 45 17.60 4.40 -9.73
CA LEU A 45 18.81 4.20 -8.94
C LEU A 45 19.39 5.50 -8.39
N GLU A 46 19.11 6.63 -9.04
CA GLU A 46 19.55 7.96 -8.61
C GLU A 46 18.61 8.59 -7.58
N ASP A 47 17.43 8.00 -7.36
CA ASP A 47 16.49 8.50 -6.35
C ASP A 47 17.10 8.33 -4.94
N PRO A 48 17.22 9.42 -4.16
CA PRO A 48 17.81 9.36 -2.82
C PRO A 48 17.04 8.43 -1.87
N GLY A 49 15.72 8.30 -2.04
CA GLY A 49 14.88 7.40 -1.25
C GLY A 49 15.20 5.94 -1.56
N TYR A 50 15.35 5.58 -2.83
CA TYR A 50 15.75 4.25 -3.27
C TYR A 50 17.18 3.91 -2.80
N ALA A 51 18.14 4.80 -3.07
CA ALA A 51 19.53 4.63 -2.64
C ALA A 51 19.62 4.45 -1.12
N ARG A 52 18.84 5.22 -0.34
CA ARG A 52 18.76 5.07 1.12
C ARG A 52 18.17 3.72 1.54
N GLN A 53 17.12 3.23 0.88
CA GLN A 53 16.56 1.90 1.16
C GLN A 53 17.61 0.81 0.94
N LYS A 54 18.32 0.85 -0.20
CA LYS A 54 19.39 -0.11 -0.52
C LYS A 54 20.58 -0.01 0.44
N ALA A 55 21.04 1.19 0.78
CA ALA A 55 22.10 1.39 1.75
C ALA A 55 21.74 0.83 3.15
N ASN A 56 20.45 0.82 3.51
CA ASN A 56 19.95 0.22 4.74
C ASN A 56 19.64 -1.29 4.62
N LYS A 57 20.08 -1.94 3.53
CA LYS A 57 19.84 -3.36 3.23
C LYS A 57 18.36 -3.73 3.20
N LYS A 58 17.51 -2.78 2.78
CA LYS A 58 16.08 -3.01 2.63
C LYS A 58 15.72 -3.28 1.18
N LEU A 59 14.71 -4.13 1.02
CA LEU A 59 14.09 -4.38 -0.28
C LEU A 59 13.27 -3.16 -0.71
N TRP A 60 13.25 -2.91 -2.01
CA TRP A 60 12.32 -1.99 -2.64
C TRP A 60 10.91 -2.57 -2.66
N VAL A 61 9.88 -1.73 -2.76
CA VAL A 61 8.48 -2.15 -2.61
C VAL A 61 8.10 -3.31 -3.53
N ARG A 62 8.52 -3.28 -4.79
CA ARG A 62 8.16 -4.32 -5.77
C ARG A 62 8.92 -5.62 -5.54
N GLU A 63 10.14 -5.54 -5.00
CA GLU A 63 10.90 -6.71 -4.59
C GLU A 63 10.20 -7.41 -3.41
N ARG A 64 9.65 -6.64 -2.45
CA ARG A 64 8.86 -7.19 -1.33
C ARG A 64 7.61 -7.90 -1.83
N VAL A 65 6.89 -7.29 -2.78
CA VAL A 65 5.68 -7.90 -3.37
C VAL A 65 6.03 -9.19 -4.12
N ALA A 66 7.10 -9.17 -4.92
CA ALA A 66 7.55 -10.34 -5.68
C ALA A 66 8.08 -11.48 -4.80
N LEU A 67 8.66 -11.17 -3.64
CA LEU A 67 9.12 -12.16 -2.67
C LEU A 67 7.95 -12.78 -1.90
N LEU A 68 6.92 -12.00 -1.60
CA LEU A 68 5.76 -12.43 -0.80
C LEU A 68 4.79 -13.30 -1.60
N LEU A 69 4.53 -12.94 -2.85
CA LEU A 69 3.51 -13.61 -3.67
C LEU A 69 4.05 -14.82 -4.43
N ASP A 70 3.15 -15.74 -4.76
CA ASP A 70 3.41 -16.81 -5.70
C ASP A 70 3.92 -16.23 -7.04
N LYS A 71 4.93 -16.87 -7.64
CA LYS A 71 5.61 -16.38 -8.85
C LYS A 71 4.62 -16.06 -9.98
N GLU A 72 4.87 -14.94 -10.67
CA GLU A 72 4.12 -14.47 -11.85
C GLU A 72 2.63 -14.16 -11.61
N ILE A 73 2.16 -14.18 -10.36
CA ILE A 73 0.75 -13.94 -10.02
C ILE A 73 0.64 -12.63 -9.24
N PHE A 74 1.00 -11.52 -9.90
CA PHE A 74 0.70 -10.18 -9.38
C PHE A 74 0.06 -9.30 -10.45
N ASN A 75 -1.21 -8.93 -10.22
CA ASN A 75 -1.97 -8.03 -11.07
C ASN A 75 -2.12 -6.68 -10.39
N GLU A 76 -1.21 -5.77 -10.73
CA GLU A 76 -1.18 -4.42 -10.18
C GLU A 76 -2.41 -3.60 -10.60
N VAL A 77 -3.01 -2.91 -9.64
CA VAL A 77 -4.12 -1.98 -9.81
C VAL A 77 -3.61 -0.55 -9.69
N GLY A 78 -3.93 0.30 -10.68
CA GLY A 78 -3.46 1.68 -10.71
C GLY A 78 -1.95 1.80 -10.95
N SER A 79 -1.40 0.99 -11.86
CA SER A 79 0.04 0.95 -12.16
C SER A 79 0.61 2.27 -12.70
N ILE A 80 -0.25 3.12 -13.27
CA ILE A 80 0.12 4.46 -13.80
C ILE A 80 -0.50 5.60 -12.97
N THR A 81 -0.93 5.31 -11.74
CA THR A 81 -1.36 6.38 -10.82
C THR A 81 -0.13 7.16 -10.37
N GLY A 82 -0.17 8.48 -10.50
CA GLY A 82 0.94 9.36 -10.17
C GLY A 82 0.75 10.74 -10.79
N GLN A 83 1.78 11.57 -10.68
CA GLN A 83 1.80 12.92 -11.24
C GLN A 83 2.70 12.95 -12.48
N PRO A 84 2.13 13.09 -13.69
CA PRO A 84 2.92 13.32 -14.89
C PRO A 84 3.44 14.75 -14.93
N ILE A 85 4.65 14.92 -15.45
CA ILE A 85 5.26 16.23 -15.73
C ILE A 85 5.44 16.30 -17.24
N TYR A 86 4.76 17.27 -17.86
CA TYR A 86 4.81 17.50 -19.29
C TYR A 86 5.68 18.72 -19.61
N ASP A 87 6.39 18.64 -20.72
CA ASP A 87 7.05 19.78 -21.33
C ASP A 87 5.97 20.76 -21.84
N LYS A 88 6.03 22.01 -21.40
CA LYS A 88 5.00 23.00 -21.71
C LYS A 88 5.00 23.42 -23.19
N ALA A 89 6.12 23.30 -23.89
CA ALA A 89 6.25 23.72 -25.29
C ALA A 89 5.85 22.61 -26.26
N THR A 90 6.18 21.36 -25.94
CA THR A 90 5.99 20.19 -26.82
C THR A 90 4.82 19.29 -26.39
N GLY A 91 4.32 19.45 -25.17
CA GLY A 91 3.28 18.58 -24.60
C GLY A 91 3.73 17.15 -24.30
N LYS A 92 5.03 16.85 -24.45
CA LYS A 92 5.59 15.51 -24.24
C LYS A 92 5.78 15.23 -22.75
N LEU A 93 5.56 13.99 -22.33
CA LEU A 93 5.85 13.55 -20.97
C LEU A 93 7.37 13.58 -20.75
N VAL A 94 7.83 14.39 -19.80
CA VAL A 94 9.25 14.55 -19.44
C VAL A 94 9.61 13.60 -18.31
N SER A 95 8.77 13.56 -17.29
CA SER A 95 8.99 12.70 -16.12
C SER A 95 7.66 12.33 -15.47
N PHE A 96 7.70 11.35 -14.58
CA PHE A 96 6.52 10.83 -13.90
C PHE A 96 6.87 10.52 -12.45
N VAL A 97 6.12 11.09 -11.51
CA VAL A 97 6.25 10.76 -10.09
C VAL A 97 5.17 9.73 -9.77
N PRO A 98 5.52 8.45 -9.54
CA PRO A 98 4.52 7.43 -9.26
C PRO A 98 3.82 7.67 -7.94
N ALA A 99 2.63 7.08 -7.79
CA ALA A 99 2.00 6.97 -6.49
C ALA A 99 2.90 6.15 -5.57
N ASN A 100 3.14 6.61 -4.35
CA ASN A 100 4.04 5.93 -3.40
C ASN A 100 3.44 4.66 -2.75
N MET A 101 2.48 4.03 -3.41
CA MET A 101 1.88 2.80 -2.93
C MET A 101 1.59 1.91 -4.12
N VAL A 102 2.04 0.66 -4.01
CA VAL A 102 1.73 -0.42 -4.94
C VAL A 102 0.53 -1.18 -4.39
N THR A 103 -0.47 -1.42 -5.24
CA THR A 103 -1.67 -2.17 -4.86
C THR A 103 -2.01 -3.18 -5.93
N GLY A 104 -2.54 -4.34 -5.56
CA GLY A 104 -2.93 -5.31 -6.58
C GLY A 104 -3.39 -6.65 -6.02
N TRP A 105 -3.82 -7.50 -6.95
CA TRP A 105 -4.22 -8.88 -6.67
C TRP A 105 -3.01 -9.79 -6.75
N GLY A 106 -2.96 -10.79 -5.88
CA GLY A 106 -1.99 -11.86 -5.99
C GLY A 106 -2.49 -13.18 -5.44
N LYS A 107 -1.58 -14.15 -5.38
CA LYS A 107 -1.78 -15.40 -4.64
C LYS A 107 -0.67 -15.61 -3.62
N LEU A 108 -1.04 -16.13 -2.47
CA LEU A 108 -0.14 -16.56 -1.41
C LEU A 108 -0.55 -17.99 -1.03
N ASP A 109 0.34 -18.96 -1.25
CA ASP A 109 0.06 -20.38 -1.06
C ASP A 109 -1.20 -20.81 -1.83
N GLY A 110 -1.32 -20.37 -3.09
CA GLY A 110 -2.45 -20.64 -3.96
C GLY A 110 -3.75 -19.87 -3.61
N ARG A 111 -3.80 -19.13 -2.50
CA ARG A 111 -4.99 -18.39 -2.05
C ARG A 111 -4.97 -16.97 -2.57
N LYS A 112 -6.10 -16.50 -3.12
CA LYS A 112 -6.23 -15.13 -3.62
C LYS A 112 -6.13 -14.13 -2.47
N VAL A 113 -5.27 -13.14 -2.62
CA VAL A 113 -5.07 -12.05 -1.66
C VAL A 113 -5.07 -10.71 -2.39
N PHE A 114 -5.35 -9.64 -1.66
CA PHE A 114 -5.10 -8.28 -2.12
C PHE A 114 -3.96 -7.67 -1.31
N ILE A 115 -3.03 -6.98 -1.97
CA ILE A 115 -1.90 -6.33 -1.33
C ILE A 115 -2.01 -4.81 -1.46
N THR A 116 -1.67 -4.12 -0.38
CA THR A 116 -1.27 -2.71 -0.39
C THR A 116 0.14 -2.63 0.17
N ALA A 117 1.05 -1.96 -0.52
CA ALA A 117 2.45 -1.88 -0.13
C ALA A 117 2.97 -0.47 -0.32
N ASP A 118 3.42 0.17 0.75
CA ASP A 118 3.98 1.51 0.72
C ASP A 118 5.38 1.48 0.09
N ASP A 119 5.64 2.44 -0.79
CA ASP A 119 6.94 2.69 -1.39
C ASP A 119 7.62 3.90 -0.75
N PHE A 120 8.51 3.62 0.20
CA PHE A 120 9.27 4.65 0.88
C PHE A 120 10.23 5.41 -0.04
N SER A 121 10.68 4.83 -1.16
CA SER A 121 11.58 5.59 -2.07
C SER A 121 10.86 6.80 -2.66
N VAL A 122 9.55 6.70 -2.86
CA VAL A 122 8.74 7.81 -3.35
C VAL A 122 8.39 8.74 -2.20
N ARG A 123 9.21 9.79 -2.04
CA ARG A 123 9.00 10.87 -1.06
C ARG A 123 8.73 10.36 0.37
N GLY A 124 9.44 9.33 0.82
CA GLY A 124 9.31 8.81 2.18
C GLY A 124 7.93 8.25 2.55
N GLY A 125 7.08 7.96 1.54
CA GLY A 125 5.71 7.52 1.78
C GLY A 125 4.73 8.64 2.18
N HIS A 126 5.03 9.92 1.92
CA HIS A 126 4.18 11.08 2.23
C HIS A 126 3.05 11.34 1.21
N ALA A 127 1.95 12.00 1.64
CA ALA A 127 0.74 12.25 0.83
C ALA A 127 0.94 12.96 -0.52
N ASP A 128 1.97 13.77 -0.66
CA ASP A 128 2.33 14.50 -1.89
C ASP A 128 2.75 13.56 -3.02
N GLY A 129 3.08 12.29 -2.72
CA GLY A 129 3.31 11.24 -3.71
C GLY A 129 2.04 10.61 -4.27
N GLY A 130 0.95 11.36 -4.50
CA GLY A 130 -0.20 10.90 -5.31
C GLY A 130 -1.15 9.86 -4.68
N ILE A 131 -1.38 9.90 -3.37
CA ILE A 131 -2.01 8.78 -2.64
C ILE A 131 -3.51 8.81 -2.55
N MET A 132 -4.14 9.95 -2.24
CA MET A 132 -5.39 10.00 -1.46
C MET A 132 -6.45 8.94 -1.83
N ASN A 133 -6.66 8.70 -3.13
CA ASN A 133 -7.68 7.77 -3.62
C ASN A 133 -7.21 6.32 -3.81
N LYS A 134 -5.91 6.07 -4.02
CA LYS A 134 -5.36 4.74 -4.28
C LYS A 134 -5.57 3.73 -3.11
N PRO A 135 -5.36 4.07 -1.82
CA PRO A 135 -5.58 3.14 -0.72
C PRO A 135 -7.06 2.90 -0.47
N ILE A 136 -7.90 3.94 -0.61
CA ILE A 136 -9.36 3.81 -0.49
C ILE A 136 -9.87 2.86 -1.57
N TYR A 137 -9.44 3.05 -2.81
CA TYR A 137 -9.83 2.20 -3.93
C TYR A 137 -9.32 0.76 -3.76
N GLY A 138 -8.05 0.57 -3.41
CA GLY A 138 -7.43 -0.74 -3.24
C GLY A 138 -8.06 -1.55 -2.10
N GLU A 139 -8.13 -0.99 -0.90
CA GLU A 139 -8.76 -1.69 0.23
C GLU A 139 -10.27 -1.89 -0.01
N GLY A 140 -10.93 -0.94 -0.68
CA GLY A 140 -12.32 -1.08 -1.10
C GLY A 140 -12.54 -2.24 -2.10
N LEU A 141 -11.59 -2.47 -3.01
CA LEU A 141 -11.62 -3.64 -3.91
C LEU A 141 -11.49 -4.95 -3.13
N ALA A 142 -10.54 -5.02 -2.19
CA ALA A 142 -10.37 -6.20 -1.34
C ALA A 142 -11.65 -6.52 -0.56
N ARG A 143 -12.24 -5.48 0.05
CA ARG A 143 -13.48 -5.55 0.84
C ARG A 143 -14.65 -6.05 0.00
N ARG A 144 -14.88 -5.46 -1.18
CA ARG A 144 -15.97 -5.86 -2.10
C ARG A 144 -15.80 -7.28 -2.61
N ALA A 145 -14.56 -7.70 -2.90
CA ALA A 145 -14.27 -9.05 -3.37
C ALA A 145 -14.18 -10.08 -2.24
N ARG A 146 -14.32 -9.67 -0.98
CA ARG A 146 -14.22 -10.54 0.21
C ARG A 146 -12.91 -11.36 0.25
N VAL A 147 -11.80 -10.76 -0.17
CA VAL A 147 -10.48 -11.40 -0.12
C VAL A 147 -9.65 -10.89 1.06
N PRO A 148 -8.73 -11.69 1.62
CA PRO A 148 -7.78 -11.21 2.62
C PRO A 148 -6.93 -10.06 2.08
N LEU A 149 -6.69 -9.06 2.95
CA LEU A 149 -5.85 -7.91 2.66
C LEU A 149 -4.53 -8.00 3.43
N ILE A 150 -3.42 -7.83 2.72
CA ILE A 150 -2.08 -7.70 3.31
C ILE A 150 -1.60 -6.27 3.12
N ARG A 151 -1.21 -5.62 4.22
CA ARG A 151 -0.63 -4.27 4.24
C ARG A 151 0.87 -4.36 4.49
N LEU A 152 1.70 -3.88 3.58
CA LEU A 152 3.14 -3.71 3.77
C LEU A 152 3.40 -2.24 4.06
N LEU A 153 3.53 -1.90 5.35
CA LEU A 153 3.62 -0.53 5.83
C LEU A 153 5.09 -0.08 5.90
N ASP A 154 5.41 1.04 5.24
CA ASP A 154 6.74 1.67 5.26
C ASP A 154 6.63 3.17 4.92
N GLY A 155 6.95 4.02 5.88
CA GLY A 155 6.80 5.47 5.82
C GLY A 155 5.50 5.93 6.49
N SER A 156 4.86 6.94 5.88
CA SER A 156 3.65 7.54 6.43
C SER A 156 2.34 6.94 5.90
N SER A 157 2.40 6.04 4.90
CA SER A 157 1.24 5.50 4.15
C SER A 157 0.28 6.59 3.67
N GLY A 158 0.84 7.72 3.23
CA GLY A 158 0.09 8.90 2.85
C GLY A 158 -0.48 9.73 3.96
N GLY A 159 0.16 9.70 5.12
CA GLY A 159 0.02 10.74 6.12
C GLY A 159 0.50 12.10 5.62
N GLY A 160 0.43 13.09 6.51
CA GLY A 160 0.71 14.49 6.18
C GLY A 160 2.03 14.71 5.43
N SER A 161 2.01 15.70 4.54
CA SER A 161 3.18 16.15 3.81
C SER A 161 3.43 17.63 4.08
N VAL A 162 4.67 17.94 4.48
CA VAL A 162 5.11 19.34 4.65
C VAL A 162 5.07 20.08 3.32
N ALA A 163 5.40 19.41 2.20
CA ALA A 163 5.33 20.01 0.88
C ALA A 163 3.89 20.40 0.48
N THR A 164 2.91 19.55 0.82
CA THR A 164 1.49 19.87 0.59
C THR A 164 1.05 21.07 1.42
N TYR A 165 1.39 21.10 2.71
CA TYR A 165 1.08 22.24 3.59
C TYR A 165 1.67 23.56 3.06
N LEU A 166 2.95 23.54 2.64
CA LEU A 166 3.61 24.72 2.09
C LEU A 166 2.98 25.20 0.77
N SER A 167 2.58 24.26 -0.10
CA SER A 167 1.91 24.56 -1.36
C SER A 167 0.51 25.14 -1.16
N MET A 168 -0.24 24.64 -0.18
CA MET A 168 -1.58 25.14 0.15
C MET A 168 -1.57 26.50 0.87
N GLY A 169 -0.45 26.89 1.48
CA GLY A 169 -0.31 28.16 2.21
C GLY A 169 -1.10 28.21 3.53
N ALA A 170 -1.70 27.09 3.96
CA ALA A 170 -2.48 27.00 5.18
C ALA A 170 -2.43 25.60 5.79
N THR A 171 -2.57 25.51 7.11
CA THR A 171 -2.72 24.23 7.81
C THR A 171 -4.06 23.61 7.44
N TYR A 172 -4.04 22.34 7.06
CA TYR A 172 -5.25 21.57 6.77
C TYR A 172 -5.45 20.50 7.84
N ILE A 173 -6.71 20.20 8.17
CA ILE A 173 -7.06 19.02 8.97
C ILE A 173 -7.17 17.86 7.98
N PRO A 174 -6.27 16.87 8.01
CA PRO A 174 -6.33 15.75 7.07
C PRO A 174 -7.62 14.97 7.28
N GLY A 175 -8.36 14.73 6.19
CA GLY A 175 -9.54 13.88 6.22
C GLY A 175 -9.19 12.46 6.65
N MET A 176 -10.00 11.84 7.50
CA MET A 176 -9.75 10.49 8.01
C MET A 176 -10.31 9.38 7.09
N ASN A 177 -10.74 9.73 5.87
CA ASN A 177 -11.41 8.80 4.95
C ASN A 177 -10.61 7.51 4.71
N ILE A 178 -9.28 7.60 4.64
CA ILE A 178 -8.42 6.43 4.47
C ILE A 178 -8.51 5.53 5.71
N LEU A 179 -8.43 6.10 6.92
CA LEU A 179 -8.53 5.34 8.17
C LEU A 179 -9.93 4.73 8.36
N SER A 180 -10.99 5.49 8.07
CA SER A 180 -12.37 4.99 8.13
C SER A 180 -12.57 3.81 7.17
N ASN A 181 -12.10 3.93 5.92
CA ASN A 181 -12.16 2.82 4.97
C ASN A 181 -11.35 1.61 5.44
N SER A 182 -10.20 1.83 6.09
CA SER A 182 -9.40 0.77 6.68
C SER A 182 -10.09 0.06 7.86
N LEU A 183 -10.85 0.80 8.69
CA LEU A 183 -11.68 0.23 9.75
C LEU A 183 -12.84 -0.60 9.18
N ASP A 184 -13.52 -0.09 8.16
CA ASP A 184 -14.57 -0.85 7.47
C ASP A 184 -14.03 -2.15 6.82
N ALA A 185 -12.78 -2.15 6.35
CA ALA A 185 -12.18 -3.37 5.82
C ALA A 185 -12.02 -4.43 6.92
N LEU A 186 -11.61 -4.01 8.12
CA LEU A 186 -11.44 -4.90 9.29
C LEU A 186 -12.73 -5.57 9.74
N SER A 187 -13.89 -4.94 9.53
CA SER A 187 -15.18 -5.54 9.89
C SER A 187 -15.68 -6.57 8.89
N VAL A 188 -15.05 -6.69 7.71
CA VAL A 188 -15.57 -7.47 6.57
C VAL A 188 -14.61 -8.55 6.08
N ILE A 189 -13.30 -8.30 6.10
CA ILE A 189 -12.27 -9.19 5.58
C ILE A 189 -11.10 -9.38 6.57
N PRO A 190 -10.37 -10.51 6.50
CA PRO A 190 -9.12 -10.66 7.25
C PRO A 190 -8.09 -9.64 6.76
N VAL A 191 -7.44 -8.95 7.69
CA VAL A 191 -6.37 -7.99 7.37
C VAL A 191 -5.14 -8.26 8.22
N VAL A 192 -3.99 -8.35 7.57
CA VAL A 192 -2.68 -8.51 8.21
C VAL A 192 -1.78 -7.36 7.81
N SER A 193 -0.97 -6.84 8.73
CA SER A 193 -0.01 -5.78 8.47
C SER A 193 1.44 -6.18 8.77
N ALA A 194 2.36 -5.84 7.87
CA ALA A 194 3.80 -5.99 8.08
C ALA A 194 4.43 -4.60 8.15
N LEU A 195 5.16 -4.31 9.21
CA LEU A 195 5.86 -3.05 9.42
C LEU A 195 7.30 -3.25 8.95
N LEU A 196 7.66 -2.66 7.80
CA LEU A 196 8.92 -2.92 7.08
C LEU A 196 9.91 -1.74 7.17
N GLY A 197 9.59 -0.75 7.99
CA GLY A 197 10.43 0.42 8.22
C GLY A 197 9.84 1.44 9.17
N PRO A 198 10.22 2.73 9.03
CA PRO A 198 9.61 3.77 9.84
C PRO A 198 8.10 3.79 9.60
N VAL A 199 7.29 3.56 10.63
CA VAL A 199 5.83 3.57 10.50
C VAL A 199 5.30 4.76 11.32
N VAL A 200 4.84 5.79 10.62
CA VAL A 200 4.45 7.07 11.24
C VAL A 200 3.11 7.57 10.70
N GLY A 201 2.45 8.47 11.42
CA GLY A 201 1.20 9.09 10.99
C GLY A 201 0.11 8.06 10.65
N LEU A 202 -0.41 8.10 9.42
CA LEU A 202 -1.49 7.22 8.99
C LEU A 202 -1.07 5.74 8.94
N ALA A 203 0.19 5.44 8.58
CA ALA A 203 0.72 4.08 8.65
C ALA A 203 0.68 3.54 10.09
N ALA A 204 1.04 4.37 11.08
CA ALA A 204 0.99 3.99 12.49
C ALA A 204 -0.46 3.80 12.97
N ALA A 205 -1.39 4.65 12.53
CA ALA A 205 -2.82 4.46 12.81
C ALA A 205 -3.35 3.15 12.23
N LYS A 206 -3.00 2.82 10.97
CA LYS A 206 -3.34 1.53 10.34
C LYS A 206 -2.75 0.35 11.10
N ALA A 207 -1.49 0.43 11.52
CA ALA A 207 -0.84 -0.62 12.31
C ALA A 207 -1.54 -0.83 13.66
N ALA A 208 -1.92 0.25 14.34
CA ALA A 208 -2.57 0.20 15.66
C ALA A 208 -3.96 -0.46 15.63
N ILE A 209 -4.69 -0.34 14.52
CA ILE A 209 -6.01 -0.97 14.36
C ILE A 209 -5.94 -2.39 13.78
N SER A 210 -4.78 -2.79 13.23
CA SER A 210 -4.63 -4.11 12.63
C SER A 210 -4.69 -5.21 13.69
N PRO A 211 -5.61 -6.19 13.55
CA PRO A 211 -5.76 -7.28 14.51
C PRO A 211 -4.47 -8.08 14.68
N GLU A 212 -3.72 -8.24 13.58
CA GLU A 212 -2.43 -8.88 13.54
C GLU A 212 -1.44 -8.00 12.78
N TYR A 213 -0.30 -7.72 13.42
CA TYR A 213 0.82 -7.07 12.75
C TYR A 213 2.16 -7.71 13.12
N TYR A 214 3.11 -7.65 12.18
CA TYR A 214 4.47 -8.18 12.33
C TYR A 214 5.48 -7.07 12.09
N GLU A 215 6.38 -6.84 13.03
CA GLU A 215 7.53 -5.97 12.83
C GLU A 215 8.68 -6.78 12.25
N ILE A 216 9.20 -6.35 11.11
CA ILE A 216 10.31 -7.01 10.42
C ILE A 216 11.48 -6.04 10.41
N GLY A 217 12.44 -6.29 11.30
CA GLY A 217 13.72 -5.57 11.34
C GLY A 217 14.78 -6.28 10.49
N THR A 218 15.58 -5.52 9.74
CA THR A 218 16.82 -6.05 9.16
C THR A 218 17.87 -6.11 10.27
N SER A 219 18.62 -7.22 10.34
CA SER A 219 19.65 -7.44 11.37
C SER A 219 20.66 -6.28 11.38
N GLY A 220 20.53 -5.39 12.37
CA GLY A 220 21.40 -4.24 12.58
C GLY A 220 20.70 -2.90 12.78
N ARG A 221 19.45 -2.72 12.34
CA ARG A 221 18.66 -1.49 12.60
C ARG A 221 17.17 -1.81 12.71
N SER A 222 16.69 -2.02 13.93
CA SER A 222 15.28 -2.12 14.26
C SER A 222 14.52 -0.89 13.72
N ALA A 223 13.29 -1.10 13.25
CA ALA A 223 12.39 0.01 12.98
C ALA A 223 12.27 0.83 14.26
N GLY A 224 12.61 2.12 14.19
CA GLY A 224 12.57 2.99 15.35
C GLY A 224 11.13 3.33 15.74
N GLN A 225 10.40 2.41 16.38
CA GLN A 225 9.34 2.80 17.29
C GLN A 225 10.00 3.18 18.62
N ARG A 226 10.37 4.46 18.75
CA ARG A 226 10.78 5.03 20.04
C ARG A 226 9.54 5.55 20.77
N LEU A 227 8.81 4.64 21.40
CA LEU A 227 8.06 4.97 22.62
C LEU A 227 9.00 4.67 23.79
N SER A 228 9.22 5.67 24.65
CA SER A 228 10.20 5.70 25.73
C SER A 228 10.25 4.44 26.62
N GLY A 229 11.44 3.88 26.88
CA GLY A 229 11.68 3.04 28.06
C GLY A 229 12.72 1.90 27.97
N ARG A 230 13.95 2.21 28.42
CA ARG A 230 15.05 1.33 28.92
C ARG A 230 15.86 0.41 27.96
N PRO A 231 17.17 0.20 28.24
CA PRO A 231 18.10 -0.43 27.30
C PRO A 231 18.40 -1.90 27.61
N GLY A 232 18.51 -2.70 26.53
CA GLY A 232 19.36 -3.89 26.47
C GLY A 232 18.64 -5.23 26.38
N VAL A 233 18.46 -5.78 25.16
CA VAL A 233 18.35 -7.23 24.87
C VAL A 233 18.81 -7.52 23.42
N ARG A 234 19.53 -8.65 23.23
CA ARG A 234 20.09 -9.18 21.96
C ARG A 234 19.03 -9.75 20.99
N LEU A 235 19.38 -9.71 19.69
CA LEU A 235 18.61 -10.20 18.53
C LEU A 235 18.26 -11.70 18.58
N SER A 236 16.96 -12.01 18.62
CA SER A 236 16.28 -13.10 17.87
C SER A 236 14.81 -13.16 18.30
N THR A 237 13.96 -12.22 17.87
CA THR A 237 12.55 -12.26 18.31
C THR A 237 11.59 -11.64 17.29
N ILE A 238 10.69 -12.47 16.76
CA ILE A 238 9.40 -12.06 16.20
C ILE A 238 8.54 -11.64 17.40
N VAL A 239 8.32 -10.34 17.58
CA VAL A 239 7.52 -9.83 18.71
C VAL A 239 6.06 -9.70 18.28
N ARG A 240 5.20 -10.54 18.87
CA ARG A 240 3.74 -10.37 18.91
C ARG A 240 3.42 -9.44 20.08
N ALA A 241 2.82 -8.27 19.83
CA ALA A 241 2.42 -7.34 20.89
C ALA A 241 0.90 -7.13 20.92
N SER A 242 0.21 -8.02 21.63
CA SER A 242 -1.06 -7.74 22.31
C SER A 242 -1.43 -8.89 23.27
N GLY A 243 -1.32 -8.62 24.58
CA GLY A 243 -2.08 -9.25 25.69
C GLY A 243 -1.91 -10.75 25.98
N PHE A 244 -1.20 -11.07 27.07
CA PHE A 244 -1.32 -12.29 27.89
C PHE A 244 -1.68 -13.62 27.18
N VAL A 245 -0.69 -14.38 26.71
CA VAL A 245 -0.65 -15.86 26.83
C VAL A 245 0.81 -16.30 26.79
N ARG A 246 1.28 -16.93 27.88
CA ARG A 246 2.48 -17.75 27.89
C ARG A 246 2.13 -19.04 27.13
N LEU A 247 2.57 -19.19 25.88
CA LEU A 247 2.51 -20.49 25.22
C LEU A 247 3.92 -20.96 24.90
N ALA A 248 4.36 -21.92 25.71
CA ALA A 248 5.45 -22.81 25.38
C ALA A 248 5.18 -23.47 24.02
N LEU A 249 6.27 -23.79 23.33
CA LEU A 249 6.32 -24.59 22.12
C LEU A 249 5.65 -25.96 22.38
N ASN A 250 4.34 -26.05 22.18
CA ASN A 250 3.66 -27.31 21.94
C ASN A 250 2.42 -27.03 21.07
N PRO A 251 2.22 -27.80 19.99
CA PRO A 251 1.22 -27.48 18.98
C PRO A 251 -0.18 -27.76 19.53
N HIS A 252 -1.01 -26.72 19.66
CA HIS A 252 -2.44 -26.92 19.90
C HIS A 252 -3.11 -27.28 18.55
N PRO A 253 -3.87 -28.38 18.45
CA PRO A 253 -4.36 -28.95 17.17
C PRO A 253 -5.41 -28.11 16.41
N ARG A 254 -5.63 -26.84 16.78
CA ARG A 254 -6.57 -25.91 16.12
C ARG A 254 -5.88 -24.72 15.43
N LEU A 255 -4.55 -24.63 15.41
CA LEU A 255 -3.78 -23.54 14.80
C LEU A 255 -3.13 -23.92 13.46
N GLN A 256 -3.75 -24.82 12.70
CA GLN A 256 -3.37 -25.09 11.31
C GLN A 256 -4.10 -24.13 10.36
N ASN A 257 -3.82 -22.82 10.45
CA ASN A 257 -4.29 -21.88 9.43
C ASN A 257 -3.21 -21.76 8.34
N PRO A 258 -3.44 -22.28 7.11
CA PRO A 258 -2.40 -22.37 6.10
C PRO A 258 -1.96 -21.04 5.49
N VAL A 259 -2.58 -19.91 5.87
CA VAL A 259 -2.19 -18.56 5.39
C VAL A 259 -1.00 -17.98 6.16
N LEU A 260 -0.74 -18.48 7.38
CA LEU A 260 0.20 -17.85 8.32
C LEU A 260 1.63 -18.41 8.26
N LEU A 261 1.81 -19.62 7.74
CA LEU A 261 3.11 -20.27 7.62
C LEU A 261 4.08 -19.61 6.62
N PRO A 262 3.66 -19.08 5.45
CA PRO A 262 4.59 -18.44 4.51
C PRO A 262 5.15 -17.12 5.06
N LEU A 263 4.39 -16.37 5.89
CA LEU A 263 4.86 -15.17 6.59
C LEU A 263 6.05 -15.44 7.54
N LEU A 264 6.16 -16.66 8.08
CA LEU A 264 7.27 -17.11 8.93
C LEU A 264 8.49 -17.61 8.13
N ILE A 265 8.30 -18.07 6.88
CA ILE A 265 9.38 -18.60 6.02
C ILE A 265 10.07 -17.47 5.25
N LEU A 266 9.45 -16.30 5.12
CA LEU A 266 9.99 -15.13 4.41
C LEU A 266 11.28 -14.52 5.02
N PHE A 267 11.78 -14.99 6.17
CA PHE A 267 12.90 -14.35 6.89
C PHE A 267 13.90 -15.34 7.54
N ARG A 268 14.29 -16.39 6.82
CA ARG A 268 15.60 -17.03 7.03
C ARG A 268 16.66 -16.39 6.15
#